data_AF-A0A0Q7F2A8-F1
#
_entry.id   AF-A0A0Q7F2A8-F1
#
_cell.length_a   1.000
_cell.length_b   1.000
_cell.length_c   1.000
_cell.angle_alpha   90.00
_cell.angle_beta   90.00
_cell.angle_gamma   90.00
#
_symmetry.space_group_name_H-M   'P 1'
#
loop_
_entity.id
_entity.type
_entity.pdbx_description
1 polymer ?
#
loop_
_entity_poly.entity_id
_entity_poly.type
_entity_poly.pdbx_seq_one_letter_code
_entity_poly.pdbx_strand_id
1 'polypeptide(L)'
;MAEQRRGDDVVINKAATIERCVARAREEYAKDPATFTSDHTRHDAAILNIQRACEAALDVGQHLIRREGLGVPQSSRDVFTLLYQAGWIDAPLSDVMKRMVGFRNIAVHDYQALQSAITVAIVTNHLNDFLAFSDVVLRHRED
;
A
#
# COMPACT_ATOMS: atom_id res chain seq x y z
N MET A 1 11.80 -4.99 26.09
CA MET A 1 10.87 -3.84 26.15
C MET A 1 11.27 -2.68 25.23
N ALA A 2 12.54 -2.25 25.17
CA ALA A 2 12.97 -1.18 24.25
C ALA A 2 12.87 -1.57 22.76
N GLU A 3 13.07 -2.85 22.43
CA GLU A 3 12.98 -3.37 21.06
C GLU A 3 11.54 -3.45 20.55
N GLN A 4 10.59 -3.84 21.42
CA GLN A 4 9.15 -3.80 21.12
C GLN A 4 8.67 -2.36 20.85
N ARG A 5 9.05 -1.41 21.71
CA ARG A 5 8.75 0.03 21.50
C ARG A 5 9.31 0.58 20.19
N ARG A 6 10.49 0.13 19.78
CA ARG A 6 11.14 0.60 18.54
C ARG A 6 10.53 -0.03 17.28
N GLY A 7 10.08 -1.28 17.33
CA GLY A 7 9.34 -1.92 16.22
C GLY A 7 7.96 -1.29 16.01
N ASP A 8 7.34 -0.94 17.11
CA ASP A 8 6.09 -0.20 17.18
C ASP A 8 6.17 1.20 16.51
N ASP A 9 7.28 1.92 16.71
CA ASP A 9 7.53 3.19 16.02
C ASP A 9 7.64 3.02 14.50
N VAL A 10 8.20 1.90 14.02
CA VAL A 10 8.32 1.63 12.58
C VAL A 10 6.95 1.48 11.94
N VAL A 11 6.05 0.70 12.56
CA VAL A 11 4.69 0.49 12.03
C VAL A 11 3.90 1.80 12.00
N ILE A 12 3.94 2.61 13.08
CA ILE A 12 3.27 3.93 13.11
C ILE A 12 3.78 4.85 12.02
N ASN A 13 5.10 4.97 11.87
CA ASN A 13 5.68 5.87 10.89
C ASN A 13 5.34 5.46 9.45
N LYS A 14 5.22 4.16 9.19
CA LYS A 14 4.83 3.64 7.88
C LYS A 14 3.32 3.78 7.64
N ALA A 15 2.47 3.56 8.64
CA ALA A 15 1.04 3.87 8.59
C ALA A 15 0.79 5.35 8.24
N ALA A 16 1.45 6.28 8.94
CA ALA A 16 1.36 7.71 8.64
C ALA A 16 1.88 8.04 7.22
N THR A 17 2.86 7.29 6.72
CA THR A 17 3.33 7.42 5.33
C THR A 17 2.29 6.95 4.34
N ILE A 18 1.61 5.82 4.59
CA ILE A 18 0.50 5.32 3.78
C ILE A 18 -0.60 6.37 3.69
N GLU A 19 -1.05 6.90 4.83
CA GLU A 19 -2.12 7.90 4.89
C GLU A 19 -1.79 9.16 4.09
N ARG A 20 -0.59 9.71 4.28
CA ARG A 20 -0.13 10.88 3.51
C ARG A 20 -0.09 10.60 2.01
N CYS A 21 0.43 9.45 1.60
CA CYS A 21 0.51 9.10 0.19
C CYS A 21 -0.88 8.93 -0.43
N VAL A 22 -1.80 8.26 0.27
CA VAL A 22 -3.21 8.13 -0.15
C VAL A 22 -3.86 9.51 -0.30
N ALA A 23 -3.70 10.40 0.68
CA ALA A 23 -4.24 11.75 0.64
C ALA A 23 -3.69 12.54 -0.56
N ARG A 24 -2.37 12.51 -0.77
CA ARG A 24 -1.72 13.17 -1.91
C ARG A 24 -2.22 12.65 -3.26
N ALA A 25 -2.36 11.33 -3.43
CA ALA A 25 -2.89 10.76 -4.66
C ALA A 25 -4.34 11.21 -4.93
N ARG A 26 -5.18 11.31 -3.88
CA ARG A 26 -6.55 11.83 -3.99
C ARG A 26 -6.57 13.31 -4.35
N GLU A 27 -5.76 14.12 -3.69
CA GLU A 27 -5.66 15.57 -3.95
C GLU A 27 -5.33 15.84 -5.43
N GLU A 28 -4.34 15.13 -5.97
CA GLU A 28 -3.92 15.32 -7.36
C GLU A 28 -5.03 14.96 -8.35
N TYR A 29 -5.83 13.92 -8.09
CA TYR A 29 -6.98 13.58 -8.92
C TYR A 29 -8.14 14.57 -8.75
N ALA A 30 -8.46 14.95 -7.51
CA ALA A 30 -9.59 15.80 -7.16
C ALA A 30 -9.48 17.24 -7.67
N LYS A 31 -8.27 17.75 -7.95
CA LYS A 31 -8.05 19.09 -8.54
C LYS A 31 -8.92 19.33 -9.79
N ASP A 32 -8.97 18.34 -10.67
CA ASP A 32 -9.85 18.29 -11.84
C ASP A 32 -9.78 16.88 -12.48
N PRO A 33 -10.77 16.01 -12.23
CA PRO A 33 -10.80 14.66 -12.81
C PRO A 33 -10.85 14.61 -14.34
N ALA A 34 -11.39 15.64 -15.00
CA ALA A 34 -11.56 15.64 -16.46
C ALA A 34 -10.22 15.84 -17.19
N THR A 35 -9.29 16.57 -16.57
CA THR A 35 -7.94 16.83 -17.12
C THR A 35 -6.85 15.98 -16.49
N PHE A 36 -7.18 15.11 -15.53
CA PHE A 36 -6.19 14.37 -14.75
C PHE A 36 -5.25 13.51 -15.62
N THR A 37 -5.76 12.85 -16.66
CA THR A 37 -4.95 11.98 -17.54
C THR A 37 -4.12 12.76 -18.56
N SER A 38 -4.45 14.03 -18.82
CA SER A 38 -3.70 14.90 -19.74
C SER A 38 -2.73 15.83 -19.02
N ASP A 39 -2.89 16.05 -17.71
CA ASP A 39 -1.91 16.71 -16.86
C ASP A 39 -0.89 15.70 -16.33
N HIS A 40 0.23 15.57 -17.04
CA HIS A 40 1.27 14.59 -16.72
C HIS A 40 1.88 14.81 -15.33
N THR A 41 1.97 16.06 -14.86
CA THR A 41 2.55 16.33 -13.53
C THR A 41 1.65 15.78 -12.43
N ARG A 42 0.33 16.01 -12.53
CA ARG A 42 -0.65 15.48 -11.57
C ARG A 42 -0.73 13.96 -11.64
N HIS A 43 -0.73 13.41 -12.85
CA HIS A 43 -0.77 11.97 -13.08
C HIS A 43 0.46 11.26 -12.49
N ASP A 44 1.67 11.76 -12.77
CA ASP A 44 2.92 11.21 -12.26
C ASP A 44 3.01 11.34 -10.74
N ALA A 45 2.56 12.47 -10.19
CA ALA A 45 2.48 12.65 -8.75
C ALA A 45 1.54 11.62 -8.08
N ALA A 46 0.40 11.31 -8.69
CA ALA A 46 -0.51 10.28 -8.17
C ALA A 46 0.13 8.88 -8.24
N ILE A 47 0.76 8.51 -9.37
CA ILE A 47 1.48 7.24 -9.52
C ILE A 47 2.56 7.10 -8.45
N LEU A 48 3.38 8.12 -8.26
CA LEU A 48 4.46 8.12 -7.28
C LEU A 48 3.93 7.89 -5.86
N ASN A 49 2.82 8.54 -5.51
CA ASN A 49 2.22 8.36 -4.19
C ASN A 49 1.59 6.98 -4.02
N ILE A 50 0.95 6.41 -5.04
CA ILE A 50 0.47 5.01 -5.01
C ILE A 50 1.64 4.04 -4.79
N GLN A 51 2.74 4.22 -5.52
CA GLN A 51 3.94 3.38 -5.36
C GLN A 51 4.54 3.48 -3.96
N ARG A 52 4.58 4.69 -3.38
CA ARG A 52 5.04 4.91 -2.01
C ARG A 52 4.13 4.28 -0.96
N ALA A 53 2.81 4.32 -1.16
CA ALA A 53 1.86 3.62 -0.29
C ALA A 53 2.06 2.10 -0.35
N CYS A 54 2.26 1.53 -1.55
CA CYS A 54 2.61 0.12 -1.72
C CYS A 54 3.89 -0.27 -0.97
N GLU A 55 4.97 0.50 -1.15
CA GLU A 55 6.25 0.23 -0.50
C GLU A 55 6.13 0.31 1.03
N ALA A 56 5.44 1.33 1.55
CA ALA A 56 5.21 1.46 2.98
C ALA A 56 4.39 0.29 3.55
N ALA A 57 3.38 -0.20 2.83
CA ALA A 57 2.62 -1.38 3.23
C ALA A 57 3.46 -2.67 3.22
N LEU A 58 4.34 -2.83 2.23
CA LEU A 58 5.30 -3.93 2.17
C LEU A 58 6.30 -3.88 3.34
N ASP A 59 6.81 -2.70 3.67
CA ASP A 59 7.72 -2.49 4.79
C ASP A 59 7.05 -2.90 6.12
N VAL A 60 5.79 -2.51 6.33
CA VAL A 60 5.00 -2.93 7.50
C VAL A 60 4.89 -4.45 7.54
N GLY A 61 4.48 -5.07 6.44
CA GLY A 61 4.31 -6.53 6.41
C GLY A 61 5.61 -7.29 6.64
N GLN A 62 6.71 -6.85 6.03
CA GLN A 62 8.04 -7.43 6.25
C GLN A 62 8.52 -7.25 7.69
N HIS A 63 8.25 -6.09 8.29
CA HIS A 63 8.57 -5.83 9.69
C HIS A 63 7.83 -6.81 10.60
N LEU A 64 6.52 -6.97 10.42
CA LEU A 64 5.70 -7.91 11.19
C LEU A 64 6.15 -9.37 11.00
N ILE A 65 6.43 -9.79 9.76
CA ILE A 65 6.92 -11.15 9.48
C ILE A 65 8.21 -11.45 10.25
N ARG A 66 9.15 -10.49 10.29
CA ARG A 66 10.40 -10.66 11.04
C ARG A 66 10.17 -10.64 12.55
N ARG A 67 9.29 -9.76 13.04
CA ARG A 67 8.99 -9.61 14.47
C ARG A 67 8.33 -10.85 15.04
N GLU A 68 7.37 -11.41 14.31
CA GLU A 68 6.56 -12.56 14.76
C GLU A 68 7.12 -13.92 14.27
N GLY A 69 8.20 -13.92 13.49
CA GLY A 69 8.82 -15.15 12.98
C GLY A 69 7.95 -15.95 11.99
N LEU A 70 7.18 -15.27 11.13
CA LEU A 70 6.17 -15.88 10.26
C LEU A 70 6.75 -16.62 9.03
N GLY A 71 8.07 -16.74 8.93
CA GLY A 71 8.78 -17.35 7.80
C GLY A 71 9.45 -16.33 6.87
N VAL A 72 9.78 -16.76 5.64
CA VAL A 72 10.55 -15.95 4.67
C VAL A 72 9.72 -15.75 3.40
N PRO A 73 9.25 -14.53 3.08
CA PRO A 73 8.51 -14.27 1.85
C PRO A 73 9.41 -14.49 0.62
N GLN A 74 8.94 -15.24 -0.38
CA GLN A 74 9.68 -15.46 -1.64
C GLN A 74 9.34 -14.42 -2.71
N SER A 75 8.29 -13.62 -2.47
CA SER A 75 7.87 -12.52 -3.31
C SER A 75 7.22 -11.41 -2.50
N SER A 76 7.05 -10.22 -3.10
CA SER A 76 6.28 -9.15 -2.47
C SER A 76 4.82 -9.52 -2.23
N ARG A 77 4.24 -10.45 -3.00
CA ARG A 77 2.88 -10.96 -2.76
C ARG A 77 2.83 -11.87 -1.54
N ASP A 78 3.90 -12.63 -1.31
CA ASP A 78 3.98 -13.57 -0.19
C ASP A 78 3.93 -12.87 1.15
N VAL A 79 4.36 -11.60 1.21
CA VAL A 79 4.22 -10.77 2.42
C VAL A 79 2.77 -10.80 2.92
N PHE A 80 1.80 -10.51 2.07
CA PHE A 80 0.39 -10.49 2.46
C PHE A 80 -0.21 -11.90 2.62
N THR A 81 0.36 -12.91 1.95
CA THR A 81 -0.01 -14.31 2.19
C THR A 81 0.38 -14.76 3.59
N LEU A 82 1.60 -14.45 4.04
CA LEU A 82 2.10 -14.81 5.37
C LEU A 82 1.32 -14.08 6.48
N LEU A 83 1.01 -12.79 6.29
CA LEU A 83 0.18 -12.04 7.24
C LEU A 83 -1.23 -12.65 7.38
N TYR A 84 -1.84 -13.06 6.27
CA TYR A 84 -3.13 -13.74 6.30
C TYR A 84 -3.06 -15.09 7.05
N GLN A 85 -2.05 -15.90 6.74
CA GLN A 85 -1.86 -17.21 7.39
C GLN A 85 -1.65 -17.07 8.91
N ALA A 86 -1.04 -15.97 9.34
CA ALA A 86 -0.82 -15.64 10.75
C ALA A 86 -1.99 -14.90 11.42
N GLY A 87 -3.10 -14.66 10.71
CA GLY A 87 -4.29 -14.00 11.27
C GLY A 87 -4.17 -12.49 11.47
N TRP A 88 -3.17 -11.84 10.88
CA TRP A 88 -3.00 -10.38 10.94
C TRP A 88 -4.00 -9.64 10.06
N ILE A 89 -4.38 -10.24 8.93
CA ILE A 89 -5.35 -9.67 7.98
C ILE A 89 -6.27 -10.78 7.47
N ASP A 90 -7.45 -10.42 6.98
CA ASP A 90 -8.37 -11.39 6.37
C ASP A 90 -8.01 -11.71 4.91
N ALA A 91 -8.66 -12.74 4.35
CA ALA A 91 -8.42 -13.16 2.98
C ALA A 91 -8.76 -12.07 1.94
N PRO A 92 -9.89 -11.35 2.03
CA PRO A 92 -10.20 -10.24 1.12
C PRO A 92 -9.12 -9.17 1.06
N LEU A 93 -8.65 -8.70 2.22
CA LEU A 93 -7.61 -7.67 2.30
C LEU A 93 -6.27 -8.20 1.78
N SER A 94 -5.91 -9.44 2.12
CA SER A 94 -4.72 -10.11 1.60
C SER A 94 -4.72 -10.14 0.06
N ASP A 95 -5.83 -10.54 -0.55
CA ASP A 95 -5.93 -10.65 -2.00
C ASP A 95 -5.88 -9.31 -2.72
N VAL A 96 -6.53 -8.29 -2.15
CA VAL A 96 -6.45 -6.92 -2.66
C VAL A 96 -5.02 -6.39 -2.59
N MET A 97 -4.33 -6.55 -1.46
CA MET A 97 -2.95 -6.05 -1.30
C MET A 97 -1.96 -6.76 -2.23
N LYS A 98 -2.13 -8.07 -2.48
CA LYS A 98 -1.36 -8.80 -3.52
C LYS A 98 -1.56 -8.23 -4.92
N ARG A 99 -2.78 -7.76 -5.26
CA ARG A 99 -3.07 -7.09 -6.53
C ARG A 99 -2.43 -5.71 -6.59
N MET A 100 -2.48 -4.91 -5.51
CA MET A 100 -1.82 -3.59 -5.43
C MET A 100 -0.31 -3.66 -5.65
N VAL A 101 0.34 -4.69 -5.09
CA VAL A 101 1.77 -4.92 -5.34
C VAL A 101 2.04 -5.44 -6.75
N GLY A 102 1.11 -6.21 -7.32
CA GLY A 102 1.15 -6.56 -8.74
C GLY A 102 1.12 -5.33 -9.65
N PHE A 103 0.35 -4.29 -9.29
CA PHE A 103 0.28 -3.04 -10.06
C PHE A 103 1.62 -2.31 -10.12
N ARG A 104 2.40 -2.31 -9.02
CA ARG A 104 3.76 -1.73 -9.02
C ARG A 104 4.60 -2.24 -10.20
N ASN A 105 4.45 -3.51 -10.55
CA ASN A 105 5.19 -4.15 -11.64
C ASN A 105 4.63 -3.80 -13.03
N ILE A 106 3.34 -3.45 -13.14
CA ILE A 106 2.70 -3.04 -14.40
C ILE A 106 2.99 -1.57 -14.70
N ALA A 107 3.02 -0.72 -13.67
CA ALA A 107 3.34 0.71 -13.80
C ALA A 107 4.78 1.00 -14.29
N VAL A 108 5.62 -0.03 -14.40
CA VAL A 108 7.00 0.05 -14.91
C VAL A 108 7.10 -0.36 -16.40
N HIS A 109 6.04 -0.93 -16.99
CA HIS A 109 6.04 -1.39 -18.40
C HIS A 109 5.21 -0.48 -19.33
N ASP A 110 5.67 -0.35 -20.57
CA ASP A 110 5.50 0.74 -21.55
C ASP A 110 4.10 0.92 -22.21
N TYR A 111 3.00 0.59 -21.53
CA TYR A 111 1.65 0.86 -22.07
C TYR A 111 1.00 2.06 -21.36
N GLN A 112 1.37 3.28 -21.78
CA GLN A 112 0.85 4.55 -21.21
C GLN A 112 -0.68 4.59 -21.06
N ALA A 113 -1.43 4.10 -22.05
CA ALA A 113 -2.89 4.06 -21.99
C ALA A 113 -3.42 3.09 -20.91
N LEU A 114 -2.79 1.92 -20.77
CA LEU A 114 -3.14 0.94 -19.74
C LEU A 114 -2.79 1.48 -18.34
N GLN A 115 -1.61 2.10 -18.20
CA GLN A 115 -1.17 2.73 -16.96
C GLN A 115 -2.15 3.82 -16.52
N SER A 116 -2.63 4.66 -17.44
CA SER A 116 -3.58 5.71 -17.14
C SER A 116 -4.90 5.16 -16.60
N ALA A 117 -5.48 4.17 -17.27
CA ALA A 117 -6.72 3.53 -16.84
C ALA A 117 -6.58 2.88 -15.45
N ILE A 118 -5.46 2.21 -15.20
CA ILE A 118 -5.21 1.57 -13.90
C ILE A 118 -4.99 2.62 -12.80
N THR A 119 -4.22 3.68 -13.06
CA THR A 119 -4.00 4.77 -12.09
C THR A 119 -5.33 5.36 -11.66
N VAL A 120 -6.22 5.69 -12.61
CA VAL A 120 -7.56 6.20 -12.30
C VAL A 120 -8.34 5.19 -11.46
N ALA A 121 -8.37 3.92 -11.85
CA ALA A 121 -9.08 2.89 -11.11
C ALA A 121 -8.57 2.74 -9.66
N ILE A 122 -7.24 2.84 -9.45
CA ILE A 122 -6.68 2.78 -8.10
C ILE A 122 -7.10 3.99 -7.28
N VAL A 123 -6.95 5.20 -7.85
CA VAL A 123 -7.28 6.44 -7.15
C VAL A 123 -8.75 6.48 -6.75
N THR A 124 -9.66 6.03 -7.62
CA THR A 124 -11.09 6.10 -7.37
C THR A 124 -11.62 4.96 -6.50
N ASN A 125 -11.03 3.76 -6.60
CA ASN A 125 -11.67 2.56 -6.04
C ASN A 125 -10.83 1.85 -4.97
N HIS A 126 -9.51 2.03 -4.95
CA HIS A 126 -8.62 1.13 -4.20
C HIS A 126 -7.71 1.81 -3.18
N LEU A 127 -7.65 3.15 -3.15
CA LEU A 127 -6.84 3.83 -2.13
C LEU A 127 -7.28 3.53 -0.69
N ASN A 128 -8.55 3.19 -0.48
CA ASN A 128 -9.07 2.77 0.84
C ASN A 128 -8.47 1.43 1.29
N ASP A 129 -8.02 0.58 0.38
CA ASP A 129 -7.48 -0.73 0.73
C ASP A 129 -6.17 -0.60 1.52
N PHE A 130 -5.34 0.41 1.19
CA PHE A 130 -4.16 0.75 1.98
C PHE A 130 -4.51 1.26 3.38
N LEU A 131 -5.59 2.04 3.50
CA LEU A 131 -6.05 2.57 4.79
C LEU A 131 -6.60 1.44 5.66
N ALA A 132 -7.38 0.53 5.08
CA ALA A 132 -7.88 -0.66 5.77
C ALA A 132 -6.73 -1.54 6.27
N PHE A 133 -5.70 -1.74 5.46
CA PHE A 133 -4.49 -2.45 5.88
C PHE A 133 -3.79 -1.76 7.06
N SER A 134 -3.59 -0.45 6.97
CA SER A 134 -2.95 0.35 8.03
C SER A 134 -3.74 0.25 9.35
N ASP A 135 -5.05 0.40 9.29
CA ASP A 135 -5.94 0.37 10.44
C ASP A 135 -5.96 -1.01 11.13
N VAL A 136 -6.09 -2.09 10.36
CA VAL A 136 -6.06 -3.45 10.91
C VAL A 136 -4.74 -3.74 11.62
N VAL A 137 -3.61 -3.41 10.99
CA VAL A 137 -2.29 -3.65 11.58
C VAL A 137 -2.07 -2.82 12.85
N LEU A 138 -2.57 -1.58 12.90
CA LEU A 138 -2.47 -0.75 14.10
C LEU A 138 -3.32 -1.28 15.25
N ARG A 139 -4.52 -1.81 14.97
CA ARG A 139 -5.41 -2.38 15.99
C ARG A 139 -4.84 -3.65 16.63
N HIS A 140 -4.21 -4.52 15.85
CA HIS A 140 -3.52 -5.72 16.37
C HIS A 140 -2.36 -5.43 17.35
N ARG A 141 -1.98 -4.16 17.55
CA ARG A 141 -0.96 -3.80 18.55
C ARG A 141 -1.52 -3.50 19.94
N GLU A 142 -2.83 -3.30 20.04
CA GLU A 142 -3.46 -2.97 21.32
C GLU A 142 -3.80 -4.21 22.15
N ASP A 143 -3.67 -5.41 21.55
CA ASP A 143 -3.87 -6.74 22.15
C ASP A 143 -2.54 -7.39 22.57
#